data_AF-Q6WCE6-F1
#
_entry.id   AF-Q6WCE6-F1
#
_cell.length_a   1.000
_cell.length_b   1.000
_cell.length_c   1.000
_cell.angle_alpha   90.00
_cell.angle_beta   90.00
_cell.angle_gamma   90.00
#
_symmetry.space_group_name_H-M   'P 1'
#
loop_
_entity.id
_entity.type
_entity.pdbx_description
1 polymer ?
#
loop_
_entity_poly.entity_id
_entity_poly.type
_entity_poly.pdbx_seq_one_letter_code
_entity_poly.pdbx_strand_id
1 'polypeptide(L)' 'EHPFMVTEPGELARGKKNGLDYLFDLYEQCGKFLSEVQQIAKERGEKCPTKVTNQVFRHAKYSGASYINKPKMSHYV' A
#
# COMPACT_ATOMS: atom_id res chain seq x y z
N GLU A 1 -2.29 -3.62 -14.03
CA GLU A 1 -1.35 -4.13 -13.02
C GLU A 1 -0.86 -5.49 -13.46
N HIS A 2 0.45 -5.70 -13.42
CA HIS A 2 1.05 -6.97 -13.82
C HIS A 2 1.01 -7.96 -12.65
N PRO A 3 0.89 -9.27 -12.90
CA PRO A 3 0.93 -10.26 -11.84
C PRO A 3 2.33 -10.31 -11.22
N PHE A 4 2.38 -10.64 -9.92
CA PHE A 4 3.64 -10.82 -9.21
C PHE A 4 4.32 -12.13 -9.60
N MET A 5 5.65 -12.12 -9.54
CA MET A 5 6.48 -13.31 -9.64
C MET A 5 7.50 -13.31 -8.51
N VAL A 6 7.97 -14.49 -8.12
CA VAL A 6 9.07 -14.61 -7.16
C VAL A 6 10.34 -14.06 -7.82
N THR A 7 11.01 -13.17 -7.11
CA THR A 7 12.28 -12.54 -7.48
C THR A 7 13.22 -12.63 -6.28
N GLU A 8 14.52 -12.75 -6.53
CA GLU A 8 15.52 -12.59 -5.48
C GLU A 8 15.56 -11.14 -4.95
N PRO A 9 16.08 -10.89 -3.74
CA PRO A 9 16.24 -9.53 -3.23
C PRO A 9 17.10 -8.66 -4.16
N GLY A 10 16.56 -7.54 -4.61
CA GLY A 10 17.19 -6.64 -5.59
C GLY A 10 17.02 -7.06 -7.05
N GLU A 11 16.40 -8.20 -7.34
CA GLU A 11 16.16 -8.66 -8.70
C GLU A 11 14.92 -7.97 -9.31
N LEU A 12 15.13 -7.34 -10.46
CA LEU A 12 14.05 -6.76 -11.25
C LEU A 12 13.28 -7.85 -12.01
N ALA A 13 11.96 -7.87 -11.86
CA ALA A 13 11.09 -8.76 -12.63
C ALA A 13 11.22 -8.47 -14.14
N ARG A 14 11.32 -9.55 -14.92
CA ARG A 14 11.42 -9.48 -16.39
C ARG A 14 10.05 -9.57 -17.05
N GLY A 15 9.86 -8.79 -18.13
CA GLY A 15 8.63 -8.78 -18.91
C GLY A 15 7.48 -8.04 -18.21
N LYS A 16 6.23 -8.38 -18.56
CA LYS A 16 5.01 -7.77 -17.99
C LYS A 16 4.68 -8.41 -16.63
N LYS A 17 5.60 -8.31 -15.68
CA LYS A 17 5.54 -8.90 -14.32
C LYS A 17 6.04 -7.91 -13.28
N ASN A 18 5.57 -8.04 -12.04
CA ASN A 18 6.05 -7.26 -10.90
C ASN A 18 6.88 -8.17 -9.98
N GLY A 19 7.98 -7.66 -9.42
CA GLY A 19 8.82 -8.38 -8.46
C GLY A 19 8.31 -8.27 -7.03
N LEU A 20 8.86 -9.09 -6.13
CA LEU A 20 8.48 -9.07 -4.70
C LEU A 20 8.96 -7.81 -3.98
N ASP A 21 10.08 -7.22 -4.38
CA ASP A 21 10.55 -5.95 -3.82
C ASP A 21 9.54 -4.83 -4.03
N TYR A 22 8.89 -4.80 -5.21
CA TYR A 22 7.81 -3.87 -5.47
C TYR A 22 6.61 -4.14 -4.55
N LEU A 23 6.26 -5.41 -4.31
CA LEU A 23 5.20 -5.75 -3.36
C LEU A 23 5.51 -5.24 -1.94
N PHE A 24 6.76 -5.37 -1.48
CA PHE A 24 7.19 -4.84 -0.19
C PHE A 24 7.14 -3.31 -0.13
N ASP A 25 7.55 -2.62 -1.20
CA ASP A 25 7.40 -1.17 -1.32
C ASP A 25 5.93 -0.73 -1.22
N LEU A 26 4.99 -1.48 -1.81
CA LEU A 26 3.55 -1.18 -1.65
C LEU A 26 3.09 -1.25 -0.18
N TYR A 27 3.65 -2.14 0.64
CA TYR A 27 3.38 -2.18 2.09
C TYR A 27 3.96 -0.96 2.81
N GLU A 28 5.18 -0.57 2.47
CA GLU A 28 5.81 0.63 3.03
C GLU A 28 4.98 1.89 2.69
N GLN A 29 4.51 2.01 1.45
CA GLN A 29 3.61 3.07 1.01
C GLN A 29 2.28 3.05 1.80
N CYS A 30 1.70 1.88 2.06
CA CYS A 30 0.50 1.78 2.91
C CYS A 30 0.76 2.29 4.34
N GLY A 31 1.96 2.08 4.89
CA GLY A 31 2.38 2.64 6.17
C GLY A 31 2.46 4.17 6.15
N LYS A 32 2.98 4.75 5.07
CA LYS A 32 3.01 6.21 4.86
C LYS A 32 1.60 6.79 4.80
N PHE A 33 0.70 6.17 4.03
CA PHE A 33 -0.71 6.60 3.98
C PHE A 33 -1.45 6.43 5.31
N LEU A 34 -1.15 5.38 6.08
CA LEU A 34 -1.69 5.23 7.43
C LEU A 34 -1.26 6.43 8.30
N SER A 35 0.03 6.80 8.25
CA SER A 35 0.57 7.93 9.01
C SER A 35 -0.09 9.26 8.63
N GLU A 36 -0.33 9.50 7.34
CA GLU A 36 -1.08 10.67 6.87
C GLU A 36 -2.53 10.69 7.40
N VAL A 37 -3.23 9.56 7.31
CA VAL A 37 -4.61 9.45 7.82
C VAL A 37 -4.65 9.65 9.34
N GLN A 38 -3.66 9.13 10.07
CA GLN A 38 -3.52 9.36 11.51
C GLN A 38 -3.32 10.84 11.83
N GLN A 39 -2.49 11.54 11.05
CA GLN A 39 -2.25 12.97 11.22
C GLN A 39 -3.53 13.78 10.99
N ILE A 40 -4.26 13.49 9.91
CA ILE A 40 -5.56 14.12 9.60
C ILE A 40 -6.58 13.84 10.70
N ALA A 41 -6.64 12.61 11.22
CA ALA A 41 -7.57 12.25 12.30
C ALA A 41 -7.25 13.02 13.59
N LYS A 42 -5.96 13.17 13.93
CA LYS A 42 -5.52 13.96 15.10
C LYS A 42 -5.91 15.43 14.96
N GLU A 43 -5.67 16.04 13.80
CA GLU A 43 -6.00 17.44 13.52
C GLU A 43 -7.52 17.71 13.60
N ARG A 44 -8.34 16.73 13.25
CA ARG A 44 -9.81 16.81 13.31
C ARG A 44 -10.41 16.40 14.65
N GLY A 45 -9.61 15.88 15.59
CA GLY A 45 -10.11 15.29 16.84
C GLY A 45 -10.92 13.99 16.64
N GLU A 46 -10.71 13.30 15.51
CA GLU A 46 -11.37 12.03 15.20
C GLU A 46 -10.59 10.83 15.77
N LYS A 47 -11.24 9.67 15.83
CA LYS A 47 -10.58 8.43 16.27
C LYS A 47 -9.45 8.05 15.30
N CYS A 48 -8.23 8.08 15.81
CA CYS A 48 -7.02 7.74 15.08
C CYS A 48 -6.93 6.22 14.78
N PRO A 49 -6.76 5.80 13.51
CA PRO A 49 -6.61 4.38 13.17
C PRO A 49 -5.23 3.83 13.56
N THR A 50 -5.15 2.62 14.07
CA THR A 50 -3.87 1.96 14.45
C THR A 50 -3.41 0.89 13.46
N LYS A 51 -4.24 0.56 12.46
CA LYS A 51 -3.96 -0.42 11.41
C LYS A 51 -4.38 0.14 10.06
N VAL A 52 -3.89 -0.46 8.97
CA VAL A 52 -4.34 -0.13 7.62
C VAL A 52 -5.83 -0.50 7.48
N THR A 53 -6.68 0.52 7.42
CA THR A 53 -8.15 0.35 7.28
C THR A 53 -8.63 0.68 5.86
N ASN A 54 -9.92 0.48 5.59
CA ASN A 54 -10.54 0.92 4.33
C ASN A 54 -10.41 2.44 4.08
N GLN A 55 -10.22 3.26 5.11
CA GLN A 55 -9.96 4.70 4.96
C GLN A 55 -8.58 4.95 4.34
N VAL A 56 -7.57 4.19 4.75
CA VAL A 56 -6.21 4.27 4.20
C VAL A 56 -6.20 3.93 2.71
N PHE A 57 -6.88 2.86 2.30
CA PHE A 57 -7.00 2.51 0.88
C PHE A 57 -7.74 3.56 0.05
N ARG A 58 -8.77 4.20 0.61
CA ARG A 58 -9.47 5.30 -0.05
C ARG A 58 -8.59 6.54 -0.18
N HIS A 59 -7.84 6.87 0.87
CA HIS A 59 -6.89 7.99 0.88
C HIS A 59 -5.79 7.77 -0.15
N ALA A 60 -5.17 6.59 -0.18
CA ALA A 60 -4.16 6.22 -1.18
C ALA A 60 -4.68 6.40 -2.62
N LYS A 61 -5.91 5.93 -2.90
CA LYS A 61 -6.54 6.12 -4.21
C LYS A 61 -6.75 7.60 -4.56
N TYR A 62 -7.13 8.42 -3.60
CA TYR A 62 -7.32 9.87 -3.79
C TYR A 62 -5.99 10.60 -4.00
N SER A 63 -4.93 10.17 -3.33
CA SER A 63 -3.55 10.69 -3.49
C SER A 63 -2.83 10.18 -4.75
N GLY A 64 -3.54 9.52 -5.68
CA GLY A 64 -2.98 9.05 -6.96
C GLY A 64 -2.40 7.63 -6.95
N ALA A 65 -2.30 6.97 -5.79
CA ALA A 65 -1.79 5.60 -5.65
C ALA A 65 -2.86 4.54 -5.92
N SER A 66 -3.52 4.62 -7.08
CA SER A 66 -4.60 3.71 -7.50
C SER A 66 -4.18 2.24 -7.66
N TYR A 67 -2.87 1.99 -7.80
CA TYR A 67 -2.26 0.66 -7.82
C TYR A 67 -2.36 -0.06 -6.47
N ILE A 68 -2.48 0.66 -5.35
CA ILE A 68 -2.71 0.07 -4.02
C ILE A 68 -4.20 -0.23 -3.85
N ASN A 69 -4.54 -1.49 -3.59
CA ASN A 69 -5.92 -1.88 -3.30
C ASN A 69 -6.01 -2.99 -2.24
N LYS A 70 -7.12 -2.98 -1.50
CA LYS A 70 -7.35 -3.91 -0.39
C LYS A 70 -7.25 -5.39 -0.80
N PRO A 71 -7.94 -5.88 -1.85
CA PRO A 71 -7.86 -7.30 -2.21
C PRO A 71 -6.43 -7.77 -2.45
N LYS A 72 -5.60 -6.97 -3.14
CA LYS A 72 -4.19 -7.28 -3.38
C LYS A 72 -3.40 -7.28 -2.08
N MET A 73 -3.46 -6.20 -1.29
CA MET A 73 -2.66 -6.11 -0.06
C MET A 73 -3.05 -7.18 0.96
N SER A 74 -4.33 -7.58 1.03
CA SER A 74 -4.77 -8.67 1.92
C SER A 74 -4.43 -10.07 1.43
N HIS A 75 -4.17 -10.26 0.12
CA HIS A 75 -3.79 -11.57 -0.42
C HIS A 75 -2.37 -11.97 0.03
N TYR A 76 -1.49 -10.97 0.20
CA TYR A 76 -0.06 -11.19 0.46
C TYR A 76 0.38 -10.84 1.90
N VAL A 77 -0.57 -10.57 2.81
CA VAL A 77 -0.33 -10.40 4.28
C VAL A 77 -0.48 -11.72 5.01
#